data_AF-A0A397S2Z7-F1
#
_entry.id   AF-A0A397S2Z7-F1
#
_cell.length_a   1.000
_cell.length_b   1.000
_cell.length_c   1.000
_cell.angle_alpha   90.00
_cell.angle_beta   90.00
_cell.angle_gamma   90.00
#
_symmetry.space_group_name_H-M   'P 1'
#
loop_
_entity.id
_entity.type
_entity.pdbx_description
1 polymer ?
#
loop_
_entity_poly.entity_id
_entity_poly.type
_entity_poly.pdbx_seq_one_letter_code
_entity_poly.pdbx_strand_id
1 'polypeptide(L)'
;MRFNPESDEIILDCMYLLKKMNVRNKYERISKILPQYQSRQIRHHYCNNLDERLSKDPLSNDEKEFITQWVKENQEPNGTIHWRDLIPEMEYQLGKLHSENKIKNFWYPRRFRRDGNVRIPAQARPINSINNTPYFNFSFPLPQIPTPSTIEPNFQPNNQFKAPNRMEPF
;
A
#
# COMPACT_ATOMS: atom_id res chain seq x y z
N MET A 1 8.16 -9.17 4.96
CA MET A 1 7.67 -10.54 4.66
C MET A 1 8.06 -10.87 3.23
N ARG A 2 8.69 -12.01 2.98
CA ARG A 2 9.20 -12.39 1.67
C ARG A 2 8.27 -13.45 1.08
N PHE A 3 7.85 -13.28 -0.17
CA PHE A 3 7.13 -14.31 -0.90
C PHE A 3 8.15 -15.35 -1.40
N ASN A 4 7.73 -16.61 -1.42
CA ASN A 4 8.51 -17.71 -1.95
C ASN A 4 8.18 -17.88 -3.44
N PRO A 5 9.11 -18.36 -4.28
CA PRO A 5 8.84 -18.62 -5.70
C PRO A 5 7.65 -19.55 -5.94
N GLU A 6 7.52 -20.61 -5.13
CA GLU A 6 6.37 -21.52 -5.18
C GLU A 6 5.04 -20.80 -4.90
N SER A 7 5.04 -19.91 -3.90
CA SER A 7 3.87 -19.07 -3.61
C SER A 7 3.55 -18.13 -4.78
N ASP A 8 4.57 -17.62 -5.47
CA ASP A 8 4.41 -16.72 -6.62
C ASP A 8 3.75 -17.45 -7.81
N GLU A 9 4.19 -18.67 -8.09
CA GLU A 9 3.60 -19.55 -9.12
C GLU A 9 2.12 -19.83 -8.81
N ILE A 10 1.81 -20.22 -7.56
CA ILE A 10 0.43 -20.47 -7.12
C ILE A 10 -0.43 -19.21 -7.26
N ILE A 11 0.10 -18.04 -6.89
CA ILE A 11 -0.60 -16.75 -7.02
C ILE A 11 -0.90 -16.44 -8.49
N LEU A 12 0.08 -16.64 -9.39
CA LEU A 12 -0.07 -16.40 -10.82
C LEU A 12 -1.15 -17.29 -11.44
N ASP A 13 -1.07 -18.60 -11.20
CA ASP A 13 -2.01 -19.59 -11.73
C ASP A 13 -3.43 -19.32 -11.21
N CYS A 14 -3.58 -19.11 -9.90
CA CYS A 14 -4.87 -18.77 -9.33
C CYS A 14 -5.41 -17.47 -9.91
N MET A 15 -4.57 -16.45 -10.10
CA MET A 15 -5.00 -15.17 -10.65
C MET A 15 -5.48 -15.31 -12.09
N TYR A 16 -4.76 -16.06 -12.92
CA TYR A 16 -5.15 -16.35 -14.30
C TYR A 16 -6.53 -17.01 -14.36
N LEU A 17 -6.73 -18.09 -13.59
CA LEU A 17 -8.01 -18.81 -13.53
C LEU A 17 -9.14 -17.91 -13.01
N LEU A 18 -8.92 -17.17 -11.94
CA LEU A 18 -9.93 -16.31 -11.32
C LEU A 18 -10.27 -15.07 -12.17
N LYS A 19 -9.32 -14.54 -12.95
CA LYS A 19 -9.57 -13.50 -13.95
C LYS A 19 -10.43 -14.05 -15.09
N LYS A 20 -10.10 -15.24 -15.60
CA LYS A 20 -10.87 -15.92 -16.67
C LYS A 20 -12.31 -16.22 -16.25
N MET A 21 -12.52 -16.58 -14.98
CA MET A 21 -13.85 -16.83 -14.41
C MET A 21 -14.59 -15.55 -13.95
N ASN A 22 -14.02 -14.37 -14.14
CA ASN A 22 -14.57 -13.09 -13.71
C ASN A 22 -14.97 -13.03 -12.22
N VAL A 23 -14.16 -13.63 -11.35
CA VAL A 23 -14.41 -13.63 -9.90
C VAL A 23 -14.03 -12.27 -9.31
N ARG A 24 -14.88 -11.73 -8.42
CA ARG A 24 -14.62 -10.44 -7.73
C ARG A 24 -13.60 -10.57 -6.59
N ASN A 25 -13.79 -11.53 -5.69
CA ASN A 25 -12.98 -11.68 -4.47
C ASN A 25 -11.71 -12.53 -4.66
N LYS A 26 -10.94 -12.24 -5.72
CA LYS A 26 -9.80 -13.06 -6.16
C LYS A 26 -8.77 -13.28 -5.07
N TYR A 27 -8.31 -12.19 -4.45
CA TYR A 27 -7.27 -12.23 -3.42
C TYR A 27 -7.71 -12.94 -2.13
N GLU A 28 -8.99 -12.88 -1.80
CA GLU A 28 -9.55 -13.59 -0.64
C GLU A 28 -9.54 -15.11 -0.87
N ARG A 29 -9.87 -15.54 -2.09
CA ARG A 29 -9.79 -16.96 -2.45
C ARG A 29 -8.34 -17.46 -2.45
N ILE A 30 -7.41 -16.66 -2.97
CA ILE A 30 -5.98 -17.01 -2.94
C ILE A 30 -5.48 -17.11 -1.49
N SER A 31 -5.90 -16.21 -0.58
CA SER A 31 -5.51 -16.33 0.85
C SER A 31 -6.07 -17.56 1.55
N LYS A 32 -7.13 -18.20 1.02
CA LYS A 32 -7.63 -19.48 1.55
C LYS A 32 -6.74 -20.66 1.10
N ILE A 33 -6.12 -20.54 -0.06
CA ILE A 33 -5.16 -21.53 -0.60
C ILE A 33 -3.79 -21.36 0.06
N LEU A 34 -3.37 -20.10 0.27
CA LEU A 34 -2.13 -19.72 0.92
C LEU A 34 -2.43 -19.02 2.26
N PRO A 35 -2.81 -19.78 3.31
CA PRO A 35 -3.20 -19.20 4.61
C PRO A 35 -2.06 -18.44 5.31
N GLN A 36 -0.81 -18.65 4.89
CA GLN A 36 0.35 -17.90 5.37
C GLN A 36 0.37 -16.43 4.92
N TYR A 37 -0.43 -16.06 3.91
CA TYR A 37 -0.52 -14.68 3.43
C TYR A 37 -1.95 -14.16 3.50
N GLN A 38 -2.10 -12.94 4.01
CA GLN A 38 -3.36 -12.23 3.98
C GLN A 38 -3.68 -11.74 2.55
N SER A 39 -4.97 -11.66 2.23
CA SER A 39 -5.46 -11.16 0.94
C SER A 39 -4.86 -9.80 0.54
N ARG A 40 -4.68 -8.88 1.51
CA ARG A 40 -4.04 -7.58 1.30
C ARG A 40 -2.57 -7.72 0.88
N GLN A 41 -1.84 -8.65 1.48
CA GLN A 41 -0.43 -8.91 1.15
C GLN A 41 -0.31 -9.48 -0.26
N ILE A 42 -1.16 -10.45 -0.60
CA ILE A 42 -1.22 -11.06 -1.93
C ILE A 42 -1.53 -9.99 -2.98
N ARG A 43 -2.55 -9.15 -2.74
CA ARG A 43 -2.87 -8.04 -3.66
C ARG A 43 -1.69 -7.11 -3.86
N HIS A 44 -1.06 -6.69 -2.77
CA HIS A 44 0.06 -5.76 -2.83
C HIS A 44 1.24 -6.35 -3.61
N HIS A 45 1.58 -7.62 -3.37
CA HIS A 45 2.65 -8.31 -4.07
C HIS A 45 2.33 -8.51 -5.55
N TYR A 46 1.10 -8.95 -5.86
CA TYR A 46 0.66 -9.16 -7.23
C TYR A 46 0.74 -7.86 -8.06
N CYS A 47 0.11 -6.77 -7.58
CA CYS A 47 0.06 -5.50 -8.30
C CYS A 47 1.41 -4.79 -8.42
N ASN A 48 2.42 -5.17 -7.64
CA ASN A 48 3.73 -4.51 -7.68
C ASN A 48 4.82 -5.33 -8.39
N ASN A 49 4.73 -6.66 -8.34
CA ASN A 49 5.82 -7.55 -8.74
C ASN A 49 5.42 -8.65 -9.72
N LEU A 50 4.20 -9.21 -9.60
CA LEU A 50 3.81 -10.42 -10.36
C LEU A 50 2.93 -10.14 -11.57
N ASP A 51 2.19 -9.03 -11.63
CA ASP A 51 1.31 -8.75 -12.76
C ASP A 51 2.13 -8.68 -14.06
N GLU A 52 1.85 -9.57 -15.01
CA GLU A 52 2.57 -9.72 -16.28
C GLU A 52 2.50 -8.47 -17.14
N ARG A 53 1.47 -7.63 -16.93
CA ARG A 53 1.33 -6.35 -17.63
C ARG A 53 2.37 -5.31 -17.16
N LEU A 54 3.00 -5.52 -16.01
CA LEU A 54 3.98 -4.59 -15.47
C LEU A 54 5.30 -4.67 -16.23
N SER A 55 5.75 -3.52 -16.72
CA SER A 55 7.08 -3.38 -17.27
C SER A 55 8.15 -3.57 -16.20
N LYS A 56 9.01 -4.57 -16.42
CA LYS A 56 10.19 -4.84 -15.58
C LYS A 56 11.35 -3.89 -15.90
N ASP A 57 11.33 -3.26 -17.07
CA ASP A 57 12.38 -2.35 -17.54
C ASP A 57 12.53 -1.12 -16.64
N PRO A 58 13.75 -0.61 -16.40
CA PRO A 58 13.93 0.63 -15.67
C PRO A 58 13.17 1.78 -16.35
N LEU A 59 12.77 2.79 -15.56
CA LEU A 59 12.11 3.97 -16.10
C LEU A 59 13.03 4.68 -17.11
N SER A 60 12.58 4.80 -18.36
CA SER A 60 13.24 5.54 -19.44
C SER A 60 13.33 7.04 -19.10
N ASN A 61 14.19 7.77 -19.81
CA ASN A 61 14.31 9.21 -19.59
C ASN A 61 13.00 9.94 -19.93
N ASP A 62 12.33 9.54 -21.01
CA ASP A 62 11.03 10.09 -21.42
C ASP A 62 9.95 9.86 -20.36
N GLU A 63 9.90 8.66 -19.77
CA GLU A 63 8.98 8.33 -18.67
C GLU A 63 9.24 9.20 -17.44
N LYS A 64 10.51 9.44 -17.11
CA LYS A 64 10.92 10.26 -15.97
C LYS A 64 10.56 11.74 -16.18
N GLU A 65 10.73 12.24 -17.39
CA GLU A 65 10.34 13.59 -17.79
C GLU A 65 8.82 13.75 -17.73
N PHE A 66 8.09 12.78 -18.28
CA PHE A 66 6.62 12.74 -18.22
C PHE A 66 6.10 12.79 -16.78
N ILE A 67 6.60 11.91 -15.89
CA ILE A 67 6.23 11.94 -14.46
C ILE A 67 6.52 13.32 -13.86
N THR A 68 7.67 13.90 -14.19
CA THR A 68 8.07 15.19 -13.62
C THR A 68 7.15 16.32 -14.09
N GLN A 69 6.74 16.31 -15.35
CA GLN A 69 5.85 17.31 -15.92
C GLN A 69 4.43 17.14 -15.41
N TRP A 70 3.88 15.93 -15.47
CA TRP A 70 2.53 15.63 -15.02
C TRP A 70 2.33 16.01 -13.55
N VAL A 71 3.29 15.70 -12.68
CA VAL A 71 3.20 16.07 -11.26
C VAL A 71 3.23 17.59 -11.07
N LYS A 72 3.99 18.36 -11.87
CA LYS A 72 3.97 19.83 -11.74
C LYS A 72 2.61 20.42 -12.09
N GLU A 73 1.89 19.81 -13.02
CA GLU A 73 0.59 20.29 -13.52
C GLU A 73 -0.59 19.83 -12.68
N ASN A 74 -0.52 18.63 -12.10
CA ASN A 74 -1.65 17.96 -11.45
C ASN A 74 -1.47 17.80 -9.93
N GLN A 75 -0.37 18.28 -9.36
CA GLN A 75 -0.18 18.28 -7.90
C GLN A 75 -1.11 19.30 -7.26
N GLU A 76 -1.87 18.84 -6.26
CA GLU A 76 -2.72 19.72 -5.46
C GLU A 76 -1.88 20.73 -4.67
N PRO A 77 -2.45 21.89 -4.27
CA PRO A 77 -1.75 22.86 -3.44
C PRO A 77 -1.22 22.29 -2.11
N ASN A 78 -1.83 21.23 -1.58
CA ASN A 78 -1.40 20.51 -0.37
C ASN A 78 -0.22 19.53 -0.63
N GLY A 79 0.24 19.41 -1.88
CA GLY A 79 1.31 18.52 -2.30
C GLY A 79 0.87 17.08 -2.60
N THR A 80 -0.43 16.77 -2.57
CA THR A 80 -1.01 15.46 -2.89
C THR A 80 -0.90 15.19 -4.39
N ILE A 81 -0.55 13.94 -4.72
CA ILE A 81 -0.38 13.46 -6.08
C ILE A 81 -1.29 12.25 -6.27
N HIS A 82 -2.19 12.34 -7.25
CA HIS A 82 -3.12 11.26 -7.59
C HIS A 82 -2.47 10.23 -8.50
N TRP A 83 -1.67 9.34 -7.92
CA TRP A 83 -0.97 8.27 -8.66
C TRP A 83 -1.91 7.37 -9.49
N ARG A 84 -3.16 7.24 -9.05
CA ARG A 84 -4.20 6.45 -9.75
C ARG A 84 -4.56 7.02 -11.11
N ASP A 85 -4.35 8.31 -11.32
CA ASP A 85 -4.64 9.00 -12.58
C ASP A 85 -3.38 9.07 -13.45
N LEU A 86 -2.20 9.25 -12.82
CA LEU A 86 -0.92 9.26 -13.54
C LEU A 86 -0.60 7.91 -14.22
N ILE A 87 -0.82 6.78 -13.53
CA ILE A 87 -0.49 5.45 -14.05
C ILE A 87 -1.21 5.12 -15.38
N PRO A 88 -2.54 5.26 -15.49
CA PRO A 88 -3.23 4.98 -16.75
C PRO A 88 -2.85 5.98 -17.84
N GLU A 89 -2.59 7.25 -17.50
CA GLU A 89 -2.13 8.24 -18.48
C GLU A 89 -0.74 7.87 -19.03
N MET A 90 0.18 7.42 -18.18
CA MET A 90 1.48 6.90 -18.60
C MET A 90 1.34 5.67 -19.50
N GLU A 91 0.46 4.73 -19.14
CA GLU A 91 0.21 3.53 -19.97
C GLU A 91 -0.35 3.94 -21.35
N TYR A 92 -1.23 4.93 -21.40
CA TYR A 92 -1.82 5.45 -22.64
C TYR A 92 -0.79 6.14 -23.54
N GLN A 93 0.06 7.01 -22.98
CA GLN A 93 1.02 7.81 -23.75
C GLN A 93 2.27 7.02 -24.16
N LEU A 94 2.77 6.14 -23.29
CA LEU A 94 4.07 5.47 -23.45
C LEU A 94 3.95 3.96 -23.71
N GLY A 95 2.74 3.41 -23.66
CA GLY A 95 2.46 1.99 -23.90
C GLY A 95 3.05 1.06 -22.83
N LYS A 96 3.54 1.60 -21.71
CA LYS A 96 4.19 0.84 -20.63
C LYS A 96 3.50 1.08 -19.31
N LEU A 97 2.99 0.01 -18.71
CA LEU A 97 2.44 0.04 -17.37
C LEU A 97 3.55 -0.20 -16.35
N HIS A 98 3.77 0.78 -15.46
CA HIS A 98 4.68 0.63 -14.33
C HIS A 98 3.90 0.50 -13.02
N SER A 99 4.49 -0.20 -12.05
CA SER A 99 3.86 -0.31 -10.73
C SER A 99 3.88 1.04 -10.02
N GLU A 100 2.83 1.31 -9.24
CA GLU A 100 2.72 2.52 -8.44
C GLU A 100 3.96 2.72 -7.56
N ASN A 101 4.50 1.62 -7.02
CA ASN A 101 5.71 1.65 -6.19
C ASN A 101 6.93 2.14 -6.97
N LYS A 102 7.08 1.75 -8.24
CA LYS A 102 8.21 2.14 -9.09
C LYS A 102 8.21 3.63 -9.41
N ILE A 103 7.05 4.18 -9.73
CA ILE A 103 6.86 5.62 -9.97
C ILE A 103 7.12 6.41 -8.68
N LYS A 104 6.58 5.95 -7.55
CA LYS A 104 6.83 6.56 -6.23
C LYS A 104 8.30 6.56 -5.86
N ASN A 105 8.99 5.43 -6.07
CA ASN A 105 10.43 5.31 -5.81
C ASN A 105 11.26 6.28 -6.65
N PHE A 106 10.82 6.63 -7.85
CA PHE A 106 11.43 7.67 -8.66
C PHE A 106 11.16 9.09 -8.12
N TRP A 107 9.91 9.38 -7.72
CA TRP A 107 9.50 10.73 -7.34
C TRP A 107 9.96 11.16 -5.94
N TYR A 108 9.75 10.33 -4.91
CA TYR A 108 9.99 10.75 -3.52
C TYR A 108 11.43 11.24 -3.26
N PRO A 109 12.49 10.57 -3.76
CA PRO A 109 13.85 11.08 -3.61
C PRO A 109 14.06 12.46 -4.23
N ARG A 110 13.33 12.79 -5.30
CA ARG A 110 13.40 14.10 -5.98
C ARG A 110 12.66 15.19 -5.19
N ARG A 111 11.57 14.86 -4.51
CA ARG A 111 10.86 15.80 -3.63
C ARG A 111 11.78 16.30 -2.51
N PHE A 112 12.47 15.39 -1.82
CA PHE A 112 13.38 15.76 -0.72
C PHE A 112 14.58 16.60 -1.17
N ARG A 113 15.00 16.49 -2.43
CA ARG A 113 16.07 17.34 -3.00
C ARG A 113 15.60 18.75 -3.34
N ARG A 114 14.30 18.96 -3.60
CA ARG A 114 13.73 20.28 -3.88
C ARG A 114 13.36 21.02 -2.59
N ASP A 115 12.93 20.30 -1.57
CA ASP A 115 12.49 20.87 -0.28
C ASP A 115 13.65 21.27 0.66
N GLY A 116 14.89 21.37 0.15
CA GLY A 116 16.03 21.95 0.87
C GLY A 116 16.52 21.20 2.12
N ASN A 117 15.92 20.07 2.48
CA ASN A 117 16.38 19.29 3.64
C ASN A 117 17.56 18.40 3.21
N VAL A 118 18.74 19.02 3.16
CA VAL A 118 20.03 18.40 2.91
C VAL A 118 20.22 17.22 3.86
N ARG A 119 20.13 15.99 3.33
CA ARG A 119 20.78 14.85 3.98
C ARG A 119 22.18 14.73 3.41
N ILE A 120 23.17 14.98 4.28
CA ILE A 120 24.58 14.65 4.04
C ILE A 120 24.65 13.19 3.54
N PRO A 121 25.40 12.90 2.45
CA PRO A 121 25.61 11.53 2.03
C PRO A 121 26.33 10.79 3.16
N ALA A 122 25.75 9.71 3.67
CA ALA A 122 26.46 8.82 4.56
C ALA A 122 27.67 8.26 3.80
N GLN A 123 28.85 8.77 4.13
CA GLN A 123 30.11 8.25 3.62
C GLN A 123 30.23 6.76 3.98
N ALA A 124 30.81 6.03 3.03
CA ALA A 124 31.10 4.60 3.01
C ALA A 124 31.07 3.89 4.38
N ARG A 125 30.09 3.01 4.58
CA ARG A 125 30.27 1.86 5.46
C ARG A 125 30.71 0.65 4.62
N PRO A 126 31.72 -0.11 5.07
CA PRO A 126 32.22 -1.25 4.33
C PRO A 126 31.14 -2.33 4.20
N ILE A 127 31.17 -3.01 3.05
CA ILE A 127 30.26 -4.07 2.64
C ILE A 127 30.21 -5.16 3.71
N ASN A 128 29.03 -5.38 4.28
CA ASN A 128 28.57 -6.70 4.71
C ASN A 128 27.08 -6.83 4.35
N SER A 129 26.87 -7.51 3.23
CA SER A 129 25.63 -8.15 2.76
C SER A 129 24.87 -8.82 3.92
N ILE A 130 23.54 -8.87 4.03
CA ILE A 130 22.36 -8.61 3.19
C ILE A 130 21.21 -8.38 4.20
N ASN A 131 20.12 -7.74 3.75
CA ASN A 131 18.86 -7.43 4.45
C ASN A 131 18.78 -5.99 4.97
N ASN A 132 18.16 -5.10 4.19
CA ASN A 132 17.16 -4.19 4.73
C ASN A 132 16.34 -3.54 3.60
N THR A 133 15.06 -3.88 3.60
CA THR A 133 13.99 -3.11 2.96
C THR A 133 13.96 -1.69 3.53
N PRO A 134 13.89 -0.62 2.71
CA PRO A 134 13.79 0.73 3.23
C PRO A 134 12.36 0.98 3.72
N TYR A 135 12.09 0.68 4.99
CA TYR A 135 10.99 1.32 5.70
C TYR A 135 11.39 2.79 5.90
N PHE A 136 10.74 3.69 5.16
CA PHE A 136 10.84 5.12 5.41
C PHE A 136 10.13 5.42 6.74
N ASN A 137 10.91 5.69 7.79
CA ASN A 137 10.40 6.29 9.03
C ASN A 137 9.89 7.70 8.73
N PHE A 138 8.57 7.87 8.70
CA PHE A 138 7.95 9.18 8.75
C PHE A 138 7.90 9.63 10.22
N SER A 139 8.76 10.57 10.60
CA SER A 139 8.52 11.39 11.81
C SER A 139 7.46 12.42 11.46
N PHE A 140 6.19 12.09 11.70
CA PHE A 140 5.15 13.11 11.87
C PHE A 140 5.27 13.66 13.29
N PRO A 141 5.16 14.99 13.51
CA PRO A 141 4.91 15.51 14.84
C PRO A 141 3.57 14.94 15.31
N LEU A 142 3.54 14.24 16.45
CA LEU A 142 2.29 13.83 17.07
C LEU A 142 1.48 15.10 17.38
N PRO A 143 0.19 15.19 17.00
CA PRO A 143 -0.70 16.16 17.61
C PRO A 143 -0.73 15.87 19.11
N GLN A 144 -0.43 16.88 19.93
CA GLN A 144 -0.61 16.75 21.37
C GLN A 144 -2.11 16.63 21.64
N ILE A 145 -2.55 15.44 22.02
CA ILE A 145 -3.89 15.21 22.55
C ILE A 145 -3.91 15.86 23.94
N PRO A 146 -4.80 16.82 24.23
CA PRO A 146 -4.96 17.29 25.60
C PRO A 146 -5.42 16.12 26.46
N THR A 147 -4.70 15.89 27.57
CA THR A 147 -5.03 14.88 28.57
C THR A 147 -6.48 15.06 29.05
N PRO A 148 -7.35 14.06 28.95
CA PRO A 148 -8.65 14.12 29.60
C PRO A 148 -8.43 14.06 31.12
N SER A 149 -8.84 15.10 31.82
CA SER A 149 -9.02 15.09 33.26
C SER A 149 -9.97 13.95 33.62
N THR A 150 -9.49 12.99 34.40
CA THR A 150 -10.30 11.92 34.99
C THR A 150 -11.45 12.51 35.78
N ILE A 151 -12.65 12.52 35.19
CA ILE A 151 -13.90 12.51 35.94
C ILE A 151 -14.40 11.08 35.83
N GLU A 152 -14.24 10.31 36.91
CA GLU A 152 -14.83 8.98 37.00
C GLU A 152 -16.37 9.09 36.97
N PRO A 153 -17.06 8.48 36.00
CA PRO A 153 -18.49 8.25 36.14
C PRO A 153 -18.70 7.11 37.13
N ASN A 154 -19.29 7.43 38.29
CA ASN A 154 -19.76 6.45 39.28
C ASN A 154 -20.83 5.55 38.65
N PHE A 155 -20.43 4.39 38.14
CA PHE A 155 -21.33 3.34 37.69
C PHE A 155 -21.79 2.53 38.91
N GLN A 156 -22.99 2.86 39.40
CA GLN A 156 -23.76 1.98 40.27
C GLN A 156 -24.45 0.91 39.39
N PRO A 157 -24.25 -0.40 39.60
CA PRO A 157 -24.95 -1.43 38.84
C PRO A 157 -26.40 -1.52 39.33
N ASN A 158 -27.33 -0.95 38.55
CA ASN A 158 -28.76 -1.09 38.80
C ASN A 158 -29.23 -2.43 38.22
N ASN A 159 -29.39 -3.45 39.07
CA ASN A 159 -29.95 -4.74 38.69
C ASN A 159 -31.46 -4.61 38.42
N GLN A 160 -31.83 -4.38 37.17
CA GLN A 160 -33.16 -4.70 36.65
C GLN A 160 -33.04 -5.50 35.35
N PHE A 161 -32.58 -6.75 35.47
CA PHE A 161 -32.93 -7.76 34.48
C PHE A 161 -34.38 -8.18 34.74
N LYS A 162 -35.33 -7.63 33.97
CA LYS A 162 -36.65 -8.25 33.83
C LYS A 162 -36.50 -9.48 32.93
N ALA A 163 -36.84 -10.64 33.47
CA ALA A 163 -36.88 -11.91 32.76
C ALA A 163 -37.90 -11.86 31.60
N PRO A 164 -37.69 -12.61 30.50
CA PRO A 164 -38.63 -12.68 29.39
C PRO A 164 -39.92 -13.40 29.80
N ASN A 165 -41.06 -12.83 29.41
CA ASN A 165 -42.39 -13.37 29.67
C ASN A 165 -42.53 -14.81 29.17
N ARG A 166 -42.87 -15.72 30.09
CA ARG A 166 -43.32 -17.09 29.81
C ARG A 166 -44.73 -17.02 29.19
N MET A 167 -44.91 -17.55 27.98
CA MET A 167 -46.22 -17.85 27.42
C MET A 167 -46.84 -19.01 28.21
N GLU A 168 -48.00 -18.77 28.83
CA GLU A 168 -48.86 -19.85 29.36
C GLU A 168 -49.77 -20.36 28.22
N PRO A 169 -50.01 -21.68 28.12
CA PRO A 169 -50.83 -22.25 27.05
C PRO A 169 -52.32 -22.22 27.39
N PHE A 170 -53.10 -21.86 26.35
CA PHE A 170 -54.54 -21.99 26.08
C PHE A 170 -55.55 -21.57 27.16
#